data_AF-X0UF57-F1
#
_entry.id   AF-X0UF57-F1
#
_cell.length_a   1.000
_cell.length_b   1.000
_cell.length_c   1.000
_cell.angle_alpha   90.00
_cell.angle_beta   90.00
_cell.angle_gamma   90.00
#
_symmetry.space_group_name_H-M   'P 1'
#
loop_
_entity.id
_entity.type
_entity.pdbx_description
1 polymer ?
#
loop_
_entity_poly.entity_id
_entity_poly.type
_entity_poly.pdbx_seq_one_letter_code
_entity_poly.pdbx_strand_id
1 'polypeptide(L)' 'YEILKGIRGEPPRDIQAIEEVLMKVSKLTMENPEINEIDLNPIFVFDKGLQVIDARMIL' A
#
# COMPACT_ATOMS: atom_id res chain seq x y z
N TYR A 1 -14.16 2.39 1.78
CA TYR A 1 -13.91 2.63 3.22
C TYR A 1 -14.53 1.54 4.08
N GLU A 2 -15.84 1.26 3.98
CA GLU A 2 -16.50 0.22 4.82
C GLU A 2 -15.88 -1.18 4.72
N ILE A 3 -15.41 -1.60 3.54
CA ILE A 3 -14.71 -2.88 3.37
C ILE A 3 -13.43 -2.96 4.21
N LEU A 4 -12.71 -1.85 4.36
CA LEU A 4 -11.47 -1.80 5.13
C LEU A 4 -11.73 -1.74 6.65
N LYS A 5 -12.95 -1.39 7.08
CA LYS A 5 -13.35 -1.46 8.50
C LYS A 5 -13.74 -2.88 8.94
N GLY A 6 -13.67 -3.85 8.03
CA GLY A 6 -14.14 -5.21 8.26
C GLY A 6 -15.58 -5.39 7.81
N ILE A 7 -15.88 -6.56 7.26
CA ILE A 7 -17.23 -6.95 6.85
C ILE A 7 -17.58 -8.30 7.47
N ARG A 8 -18.83 -8.47 7.89
CA ARG A 8 -19.38 -9.77 8.34
C ARG A 8 -18.50 -10.53 9.34
N GLY A 9 -18.04 -9.85 10.40
CA GLY A 9 -17.26 -10.46 11.47
C GLY A 9 -15.76 -10.57 11.19
N GLU A 10 -15.29 -10.14 10.01
CA GLU A 10 -13.86 -9.94 9.77
C GLU A 10 -13.34 -8.75 10.59
N PRO A 11 -12.08 -8.81 11.07
CA PRO A 11 -11.44 -7.68 11.70
C PRO A 11 -11.23 -6.52 10.71
N PRO A 12 -11.16 -5.27 11.21
CA PRO A 12 -10.73 -4.14 10.39
C PRO A 12 -9.32 -4.37 9.84
N ARG A 13 -9.06 -3.81 8.66
CA ARG A 13 -7.74 -3.80 8.03
C ARG A 13 -6.89 -2.69 8.63
N ASP A 14 -5.58 -2.86 8.62
CA ASP A 14 -4.63 -1.88 9.11
C ASP A 14 -4.52 -0.68 8.16
N ILE A 15 -5.39 0.32 8.38
CA ILE A 15 -5.40 1.57 7.60
C ILE A 15 -4.08 2.33 7.75
N GLN A 16 -3.49 2.29 8.94
CA GLN A 16 -2.23 2.98 9.19
C GLN A 16 -1.11 2.40 8.33
N ALA A 17 -1.06 1.07 8.17
CA ALA A 17 -0.10 0.43 7.28
C ALA A 17 -0.26 0.86 5.81
N ILE A 18 -1.49 1.11 5.34
CA ILE A 18 -1.76 1.65 4.00
C ILE A 18 -1.19 3.06 3.89
N GLU A 19 -1.49 3.94 4.85
CA GLU A 19 -0.97 5.32 4.88
C GLU A 19 0.56 5.33 4.87
N GLU A 20 1.20 4.50 5.68
CA GLU A 20 2.66 4.39 5.76
C GLU A 20 3.28 3.97 4.41
N VAL A 21 2.67 3.03 3.69
CA VAL A 21 3.16 2.64 2.37
C VAL A 21 2.97 3.75 1.35
N LEU A 22 1.82 4.43 1.34
CA LEU A 22 1.61 5.57 0.44
C LEU A 22 2.63 6.68 0.68
N MET A 23 2.93 6.98 1.95
CA MET A 23 3.95 7.97 2.31
C MET A 23 5.36 7.53 1.88
N LYS A 24 5.70 6.25 2.05
CA LYS A 24 6.99 5.70 1.60
C LYS A 24 7.15 5.75 0.07
N VAL A 25 6.10 5.40 -0.68
CA VAL A 25 6.10 5.47 -2.15
C VAL A 25 6.22 6.92 -2.62
N SER A 26 5.46 7.84 -2.03
CA SER A 26 5.56 9.27 -2.32
C SER A 26 6.96 9.81 -2.07
N LYS A 27 7.57 9.46 -0.94
CA LYS A 27 8.95 9.83 -0.64
C LYS A 27 9.94 9.25 -1.65
N LEU A 28 9.78 7.98 -2.02
CA LEU A 28 10.63 7.29 -2.98
C LEU A 28 10.62 7.98 -4.35
N THR A 29 9.44 8.37 -4.87
CA THR A 29 9.35 9.08 -6.15
C THR A 29 9.87 10.51 -6.08
N MET A 30 9.74 11.19 -4.95
CA MET A 30 10.34 12.52 -4.75
C MET A 30 11.87 12.48 -4.70
N GLU A 31 12.45 11.45 -4.09
CA GLU A 31 13.90 11.30 -3.96
C GLU A 31 14.58 10.77 -5.24
N ASN A 32 13.82 10.19 -6.17
CA ASN A 32 14.32 9.57 -7.40
C ASN A 32 13.49 10.06 -8.61
N PRO A 33 13.77 11.26 -9.15
CA PRO A 33 13.00 11.87 -10.23
C PRO A 33 12.99 11.08 -11.55
N GLU A 34 13.91 10.12 -11.71
CA GLU A 34 13.94 9.18 -12.83
C GLU A 34 12.79 8.18 -12.78
N ILE A 35 12.15 7.95 -11.63
CA ILE A 35 11.04 7.01 -11.54
C ILE A 35 9.80 7.63 -12.19
N ASN A 36 9.43 7.12 -13.35
CA ASN A 36 8.24 7.54 -14.12
C ASN A 36 6.95 6.91 -13.58
N GLU A 37 7.00 5.64 -13.16
CA GLU A 37 5.82 4.90 -12.67
C GLU A 37 6.22 3.89 -11.59
N ILE A 38 5.39 3.79 -10.54
CA ILE A 38 5.41 2.67 -9.58
C ILE A 38 4.00 2.09 -9.50
N ASP A 39 3.89 0.80 -9.79
CA ASP A 39 2.65 0.02 -9.64
C ASP A 39 2.89 -1.06 -8.58
N LEU A 40 2.07 -1.06 -7.54
CA LEU A 40 2.11 -2.03 -6.45
C LEU A 40 0.82 -2.86 -6.52
N ASN A 41 0.90 -4.04 -7.14
CA ASN A 41 -0.28 -4.86 -7.36
C ASN A 41 0.10 -6.36 -7.54
N PRO A 42 -0.39 -7.28 -6.68
CA PRO A 42 -1.34 -7.04 -5.59
C PRO A 42 -0.68 -6.60 -4.28
N ILE A 43 -1.47 -5.86 -3.48
CA ILE A 43 -1.17 -5.55 -2.08
C ILE A 43 -2.17 -6.28 -1.19
N PHE A 44 -1.67 -7.02 -0.21
CA PHE A 44 -2.50 -7.63 0.82
C PHE A 44 -2.43 -6.82 2.11
N VAL A 45 -3.60 -6.44 2.64
CA VAL A 45 -3.72 -5.74 3.91
C VAL A 45 -4.31 -6.68 4.94
N PHE A 46 -3.63 -6.82 6.07
CA PHE A 46 -4.06 -7.68 7.17
C PHE A 46 -4.71 -6.83 8.27
N ASP A 47 -5.13 -7.47 9.34
CA ASP A 47 -5.54 -6.79 10.58
C ASP A 47 -4.38 -6.04 11.24
N LYS A 48 -3.15 -6.51 11.01
CA LYS A 48 -1.91 -5.82 11.37
C LYS A 48 -0.90 -5.88 10.24
N GLY A 49 -0.58 -4.71 9.70
CA GLY A 49 0.36 -4.55 8.61
C GLY A 49 -0.20 -4.88 7.23
N LEU A 50 0.71 -4.86 6.27
CA LEU A 50 0.45 -5.05 4.85
C LEU A 50 1.67 -5.74 4.22
N GLN A 51 1.43 -6.45 3.12
CA GLN A 51 2.47 -7.01 2.27
C GLN A 51 2.23 -6.63 0.81
N VAL A 52 3.25 -6.07 0.17
CA VAL A 52 3.31 -5.93 -1.28
C VAL A 52 3.80 -7.26 -1.84
N ILE A 53 3.01 -7.87 -2.72
CA ILE A 53 3.34 -9.18 -3.30
C ILE A 53 4.15 -9.02 -4.58
N ASP A 54 3.79 -8.02 -5.39
CA ASP A 54 4.47 -7.69 -6.62
C ASP A 54 4.56 -6.16 -6.79
N ALA A 55 5.60 -5.72 -7.47
CA ALA A 55 5.87 -4.32 -7.75
C ALA A 55 6.54 -4.16 -9.11
N ARG A 56 6.00 -3.26 -9.93
CA ARG A 56 6.62 -2.83 -11.18
C ARG A 56 7.06 -1.39 -11.05
N MET A 57 8.27 -1.10 -11.51
CA MET A 57 8.83 0.25 -11.58
C MET A 57 9.31 0.54 -13.00
N ILE A 58 8.97 1.72 -13.51
CA ILE A 58 9.43 2.23 -14.80
C ILE A 58 10.27 3.48 -14.52
N LEU A 59 11.46 3.51 -15.10
CA LEU A 59 12.43 4.61 -15.02
C LEU A 59 12.37 5.49 -16.28
#